data_AF-H5V2H7-F1
#
_entry.id   AF-H5V2H7-F1
#
_cell.length_a   1.000
_cell.length_b   1.000
_cell.length_c   1.000
_cell.angle_alpha   90.00
_cell.angle_beta   90.00
_cell.angle_gamma   90.00
#
_symmetry.space_group_name_H-M   'P 1'
#
loop_
_entity.id
_entity.type
_entity.pdbx_description
1 polymer ?
#
loop_
_entity_poly.entity_id
_entity_poly.type
_entity_poly.pdbx_seq_one_letter_code
_entity_poly.pdbx_strand_id
1 'polypeptide(L)'
;MSEQLAGNILSIYQQHADTFTRERSQSLFEKPWLDKFIAQVGHQGRILDIGCRTGQPIAEYLAGPEAGFVTGAMHTIDGAFGA
;
A
#
# COMPACT_ATOMS: atom_id res chain seq x y z
N MET A 1 -18.56 22.24 1.15
CA MET A 1 -19.07 20.85 1.11
C MET A 1 -17.95 19.81 0.91
N SER A 2 -17.04 19.99 -0.06
CA SER A 2 -15.89 19.08 -0.30
C SER A 2 -14.95 18.92 0.91
N GLU A 3 -14.61 20.02 1.60
CA GLU A 3 -13.72 19.97 2.79
C GLU A 3 -14.29 19.16 3.95
N GLN A 4 -15.61 19.16 4.13
CA GLN A 4 -16.29 18.38 5.18
C GLN A 4 -16.22 16.87 4.92
N LEU A 5 -16.17 16.45 3.65
CA LEU A 5 -16.00 15.04 3.26
C LEU A 5 -14.54 14.61 3.43
N ALA A 6 -13.59 15.46 3.02
CA ALA A 6 -12.16 15.21 3.22
C ALA A 6 -11.80 15.09 4.71
N GLY A 7 -12.45 15.85 5.59
CA GLY A 7 -12.20 15.79 7.04
C GLY A 7 -12.49 14.45 7.70
N ASN A 8 -13.33 13.59 7.10
CA ASN A 8 -13.71 12.30 7.68
C ASN A 8 -12.98 11.10 7.06
N ILE A 9 -12.14 11.32 6.05
CA ILE A 9 -11.51 10.23 5.28
C ILE A 9 -10.67 9.30 6.16
N LEU A 10 -9.95 9.89 7.12
CA LEU A 10 -9.08 9.16 8.04
C LEU A 10 -9.86 8.19 8.92
N SER A 11 -10.97 8.65 9.50
CA SER A 11 -11.86 7.83 10.33
C SER A 11 -12.45 6.65 9.53
N ILE A 12 -12.84 6.89 8.27
CA ILE A 12 -13.36 5.83 7.38
C ILE A 12 -12.29 4.76 7.15
N TYR A 13 -11.06 5.14 6.82
CA TYR A 13 -9.98 4.17 6.63
C TYR A 13 -9.70 3.37 7.90
N GLN A 14 -9.69 4.01 9.07
CA GLN A 14 -9.43 3.35 10.35
C GLN A 14 -10.53 2.34 10.70
N GLN A 15 -11.79 2.73 10.57
CA GLN A 15 -12.95 1.89 10.93
C GLN A 15 -13.06 0.64 10.04
N HIS A 16 -12.67 0.75 8.77
CA HIS A 16 -12.84 -0.33 7.80
C HIS A 16 -11.53 -1.04 7.45
N ALA A 17 -10.43 -0.71 8.14
CA ALA A 17 -9.09 -1.19 7.78
C ALA A 17 -9.00 -2.73 7.74
N ASP A 18 -9.49 -3.38 8.78
CA ASP A 18 -9.36 -4.83 8.93
C ASP A 18 -10.31 -5.58 7.99
N THR A 19 -11.56 -5.10 7.89
CA THR A 19 -12.56 -5.69 6.98
C THR A 19 -12.08 -5.61 5.55
N PHE A 20 -11.61 -4.45 5.10
CA PHE A 20 -11.04 -4.32 3.77
C PHE A 20 -9.83 -5.24 3.55
N THR A 21 -8.97 -5.40 4.55
CA THR A 21 -7.81 -6.31 4.46
C THR A 21 -8.24 -7.76 4.24
N ARG A 22 -9.29 -8.21 4.92
CA ARG A 22 -9.81 -9.58 4.82
C ARG A 22 -10.59 -9.83 3.52
N GLU A 23 -11.37 -8.84 3.07
CA GLU A 23 -12.37 -9.05 2.02
C GLU A 23 -11.93 -8.59 0.64
N ARG A 24 -10.92 -7.71 0.54
CA ARG A 24 -10.44 -7.25 -0.77
C ARG A 24 -9.93 -8.43 -1.58
N SER A 25 -10.09 -8.32 -2.91
CA SER A 25 -9.45 -9.26 -3.82
C SER A 25 -7.94 -9.25 -3.60
N GLN A 26 -7.35 -10.44 -3.54
CA GLN A 26 -5.90 -10.63 -3.59
C GLN A 26 -5.44 -11.03 -5.00
N SER A 27 -6.30 -10.89 -6.02
CA SER A 27 -5.88 -10.99 -7.41
C SER A 27 -4.88 -9.89 -7.71
N LEU A 28 -3.69 -10.23 -8.19
CA LEU A 28 -2.70 -9.27 -8.66
C LEU A 28 -3.02 -8.82 -10.09
N PHE A 29 -4.21 -8.23 -10.28
CA PHE A 29 -4.68 -7.78 -11.59
C PHE A 29 -3.79 -6.67 -12.17
N GLU A 30 -3.14 -5.90 -11.31
CA GLU A 30 -2.22 -4.80 -11.63
C GLU A 30 -0.87 -5.29 -12.17
N LYS A 31 -0.58 -6.59 -12.14
CA LYS A 31 0.73 -7.15 -12.53
C LYS A 31 1.29 -6.57 -13.84
N PRO A 32 0.53 -6.45 -14.95
CA PRO A 32 1.07 -5.91 -16.21
C PRO A 32 1.57 -4.46 -16.10
N TRP A 33 1.00 -3.67 -15.18
CA TRP A 33 1.48 -2.31 -14.90
C TRP A 33 2.68 -2.32 -13.96
N LEU A 34 2.68 -3.19 -12.96
CA LEU A 34 3.81 -3.35 -12.04
C LEU A 34 5.06 -3.84 -12.77
N ASP A 35 4.92 -4.75 -13.74
CA ASP A 35 6.03 -5.22 -14.60
C ASP A 35 6.70 -4.07 -15.35
N LYS A 36 5.89 -3.18 -15.94
CA LYS A 36 6.39 -1.98 -16.64
C LYS A 36 7.06 -1.02 -15.66
N PHE A 37 6.48 -0.85 -14.49
CA PHE A 37 7.05 0.00 -13.43
C PHE A 37 8.42 -0.52 -12.99
N ILE A 38 8.55 -1.81 -12.68
CA ILE A 38 9.81 -2.47 -12.31
C ILE A 38 10.86 -2.28 -13.41
N ALA A 39 10.49 -2.47 -14.68
CA ALA A 39 11.40 -2.29 -15.80
C ALA A 39 11.96 -0.86 -15.91
N GLN A 40 11.22 0.16 -15.46
CA GLN A 40 11.69 1.54 -15.41
C GLN A 40 12.50 1.85 -14.14
N VAL A 41 12.13 1.26 -13.00
CA VAL A 41 12.81 1.43 -11.71
C VAL A 41 14.20 0.79 -11.71
N GLY A 42 14.35 -0.35 -12.39
CA GLY A 42 15.61 -1.10 -12.50
C GLY A 42 15.93 -1.96 -11.26
N HIS A 43 16.86 -2.90 -11.42
CA HIS A 43 17.21 -3.96 -10.46
C HIS A 43 17.72 -3.49 -9.08
N GLN A 44 17.97 -2.20 -8.88
CA GLN A 44 18.42 -1.63 -7.58
C GLN A 44 17.57 -0.44 -7.13
N GLY A 45 16.40 -0.24 -7.75
CA GLY A 45 15.53 0.86 -7.36
C GLY A 45 14.98 0.67 -5.95
N ARG A 46 14.64 1.79 -5.32
CA ARG A 46 14.05 1.83 -3.97
C ARG A 46 12.63 2.36 -4.10
N ILE A 47 11.68 1.58 -3.61
CA ILE A 47 10.25 1.88 -3.73
C ILE A 47 9.71 2.24 -2.34
N LEU A 48 9.03 3.39 -2.24
CA LEU A 48 8.30 3.79 -1.04
C LEU A 48 6.80 3.50 -1.24
N ASP A 49 6.26 2.60 -0.41
CA ASP A 49 4.84 2.29 -0.36
C ASP A 49 4.14 3.15 0.70
N ILE A 50 3.31 4.09 0.23
CA ILE A 50 2.55 5.02 1.08
C ILE A 50 1.17 4.44 1.33
N GLY A 51 0.82 4.27 2.62
CA GLY A 51 -0.41 3.58 3.00
C GLY A 51 -0.28 2.06 2.89
N CYS A 52 0.92 1.53 3.19
CA CYS A 52 1.30 0.15 2.90
C CYS A 52 0.40 -0.91 3.52
N ARG A 53 -0.19 -0.67 4.70
CA ARG A 53 -1.01 -1.64 5.46
C ARG A 53 -0.40 -3.04 5.40
N THR A 54 -1.08 -4.05 4.84
CA THR A 54 -0.53 -5.42 4.78
C THR A 54 0.48 -5.65 3.64
N GLY A 55 0.65 -4.70 2.73
CA GLY A 55 1.54 -4.82 1.57
C GLY A 55 1.08 -5.81 0.50
N GLN A 56 0.08 -6.64 0.75
CA GLN A 56 -0.35 -7.67 -0.21
C GLN A 56 -1.28 -7.08 -1.29
N PRO A 57 -1.48 -7.74 -2.43
CA PRO A 57 -0.45 -8.52 -3.11
C PRO A 57 0.62 -7.62 -3.76
N ILE A 58 0.47 -6.29 -3.73
CA ILE A 58 1.27 -5.36 -4.55
C ILE A 58 2.71 -5.18 -4.04
N ALA A 59 2.89 -4.75 -2.78
CA ALA A 59 4.23 -4.59 -2.21
C ALA A 59 4.94 -5.93 -2.07
N GLU A 60 4.20 -7.02 -1.81
CA GLU A 60 4.73 -8.38 -1.87
C GLU A 60 5.31 -8.71 -3.26
N TYR A 61 4.57 -8.39 -4.33
CA TYR A 61 5.05 -8.55 -5.70
C TYR A 61 6.29 -7.70 -5.98
N LEU A 62 6.28 -6.43 -5.55
CA LEU A 62 7.39 -5.49 -5.72
C LEU A 62 8.61 -5.78 -4.83
N ALA A 63 8.48 -6.66 -3.83
CA ALA A 63 9.61 -7.16 -3.04
C ALA A 63 10.16 -8.49 -3.59
N GLY A 64 9.57 -9.01 -4.67
CA GLY A 64 10.03 -10.22 -5.35
C GLY A 64 11.34 -10.04 -6.11
N PRO A 65 11.91 -11.13 -6.66
CA PRO A 65 13.27 -11.15 -7.24
C PRO A 65 13.52 -10.16 -8.38
N GLU A 66 12.48 -9.84 -9.15
CA GLU A 66 12.57 -8.95 -10.31
C GLU A 66 12.60 -7.47 -9.92
N ALA A 67 12.19 -7.16 -8.70
CA ALA A 67 11.97 -5.82 -8.21
C ALA A 67 13.01 -5.40 -7.16
N GLY A 68 12.91 -4.14 -6.72
CA GLY A 68 13.90 -3.50 -5.86
C GLY A 68 13.60 -3.62 -4.37
N PHE A 69 14.25 -2.77 -3.57
CA PHE A 69 14.00 -2.71 -2.13
C PHE A 69 12.73 -1.89 -1.85
N VAL A 70 11.74 -2.51 -1.19
CA VAL A 70 10.48 -1.85 -0.84
C VAL A 70 10.46 -1.46 0.64
N THR A 71 10.16 -0.20 0.93
CA THR A 71 9.90 0.30 2.28
C THR A 71 8.47 0.78 2.41
N GLY A 72 7.81 0.45 3.52
CA GLY A 72 6.50 0.98 3.85
C GLY A 72 6.61 2.17 4.82
N ALA A 73 5.82 3.22 4.57
CA ALA A 73 5.57 4.26 5.57
C ALA A 73 4.28 3.91 6.32
N MET A 74 4.42 3.14 7.40
CA MET A 74 3.30 2.82 8.28
C MET A 74 3.10 3.97 9.26
N HIS A 75 2.27 4.95 8.88
CA HIS A 75 1.70 5.89 9.84
C HIS A 75 0.36 5.30 10.27
N THR A 76 0.22 4.94 11.55
CA THR A 76 -1.12 4.83 12.11
C THR A 76 -1.73 6.21 12.02
N ILE A 77 -2.99 6.26 11.60
CA ILE A 77 -3.66 7.51 11.29
C ILE A 77 -3.82 8.41 12.54
N ASP A 78 -3.56 7.83 13.72
CA ASP A 78 -3.57 8.45 15.05
C ASP A 78 -2.18 8.51 15.74
N GLY A 79 -1.08 8.19 15.04
CA GLY A 79 0.27 8.23 15.63
C GLY A 79 0.56 7.21 16.74
N ALA A 80 -0.33 6.25 16.99
CA ALA A 80 -0.10 5.18 17.96
C ALA A 80 0.76 4.06 17.34
N PHE A 81 2.04 4.01 17.71
CA PHE A 81 2.81 2.78 17.76
C PHE A 81 2.74 2.27 19.22
N GLY A 82 2.25 1.04 19.42
CA GLY A 82 2.23 0.36 20.73
C GLY A 82 0.92 -0.45 20.88
N ALA A 83 0.92 -1.75 21.16
CA ALA A 83 1.93 -2.61 21.78
C ALA A 83 2.19 -3.90 20.97
#